data_AF-A0A2H1X1B1-F1
#
_entry.id   AF-A0A2H1X1B1-F1
#
_cell.length_a   1.000
_cell.length_b   1.000
_cell.length_c   1.000
_cell.angle_alpha   90.00
_cell.angle_beta   90.00
_cell.angle_gamma   90.00
#
_symmetry.space_group_name_H-M   'P 1'
#
loop_
_entity.id
_entity.type
_entity.pdbx_description
1 polymer ?
#
loop_
_entity_poly.entity_id
_entity_poly.type
_entity_poly.pdbx_seq_one_letter_code
_entity_poly.pdbx_strand_id
1 'polypeptide(L)'
;MVTPGFQFRSRNASDASVSKPCALGEYTSRAQCTQSQYRLVCKDGLASYWMRGIKREITHLRLMNWPGECFNVARLQYHYPELVFLEFINSTSLKSFKGHFSAVNKIENHIDYTVDVVAGQLAAV
;
A
#
# COMPACT_ATOMS: atom_id res chain seq x y z
N MET A 1 43.18 -3.82 36.56
CA MET A 1 42.36 -3.67 35.34
C MET A 1 40.91 -3.64 35.77
N VAL A 2 40.20 -2.55 35.51
CA VAL A 2 38.81 -2.36 35.95
C VAL A 2 37.92 -2.37 34.71
N THR A 3 37.06 -3.37 34.58
CA THR A 3 36.14 -3.52 33.44
C THR A 3 34.83 -2.80 33.76
N PRO A 4 34.32 -1.86 32.95
CA PRO A 4 33.00 -1.29 33.18
C PRO A 4 31.92 -2.28 32.70
N GLY A 5 31.00 -2.63 33.60
CA GLY A 5 29.84 -3.46 33.29
C GLY A 5 28.83 -2.73 32.41
N PHE A 6 28.45 -3.35 31.30
CA PHE A 6 27.35 -2.89 30.45
C PHE A 6 26.01 -3.11 31.16
N GLN A 7 25.36 -2.02 31.59
CA GLN A 7 23.98 -2.07 32.07
C GLN A 7 23.02 -2.00 30.88
N PHE A 8 22.47 -3.14 30.47
CA PHE A 8 21.27 -3.18 29.65
C PHE A 8 20.09 -2.61 30.44
N ARG A 9 19.70 -1.36 30.14
CA ARG A 9 18.40 -0.83 30.56
C ARG A 9 17.30 -1.57 29.80
N SER A 10 16.82 -2.66 30.39
CA SER A 10 15.47 -3.16 30.12
C SER A 10 14.48 -2.14 30.68
N ARG A 11 13.70 -1.51 29.80
CA ARG A 11 12.50 -0.75 30.20
C ARG A 11 11.28 -1.39 29.55
N ASN A 12 10.58 -2.15 30.40
CA ASN A 12 9.14 -2.39 30.48
C ASN A 12 8.34 -2.53 29.18
N ALA A 13 8.01 -3.79 28.89
CA ALA A 13 6.82 -4.17 28.14
C ALA A 13 5.57 -3.75 28.92
N SER A 14 4.87 -2.71 28.45
CA SER A 14 3.46 -2.41 28.80
C SER A 14 2.93 -1.32 27.84
N ASP A 15 2.70 -1.68 26.58
CA ASP A 15 1.53 -1.21 25.82
C ASP A 15 1.37 -2.07 24.56
N ALA A 16 0.94 -3.30 24.78
CA ALA A 16 0.53 -4.23 23.73
C ALA A 16 -0.88 -3.87 23.22
N SER A 17 -1.11 -2.61 22.86
CA SER A 17 -2.17 -2.25 21.93
C SER A 17 -1.59 -2.38 20.52
N VAL A 18 -1.92 -3.51 19.91
CA VAL A 18 -1.44 -3.99 18.60
C VAL A 18 -1.82 -2.98 17.51
N SER A 19 -0.99 -1.94 17.32
CA SER A 19 -1.00 -1.17 16.08
C SER A 19 -0.44 -2.09 15.00
N LYS A 20 -1.28 -2.88 14.33
CA LYS A 20 -0.83 -3.54 13.08
C LYS A 20 -0.33 -2.41 12.17
N PRO A 21 0.98 -2.33 11.88
CA PRO A 21 1.46 -1.25 11.03
C PRO A 21 0.91 -1.58 9.65
N CYS A 22 0.19 -0.67 9.00
CA CYS A 22 -0.23 -0.79 7.61
C CYS A 22 0.98 -1.19 6.74
N ALA A 23 1.20 -2.49 6.57
CA ALA A 23 2.42 -3.04 6.04
C ALA A 23 2.06 -3.75 4.76
N LEU A 24 2.57 -3.23 3.64
CA LEU A 24 2.32 -3.82 2.32
C LEU A 24 2.74 -5.30 2.26
N GLY A 25 3.69 -5.71 3.12
CA GLY A 25 4.23 -7.06 3.24
C GLY A 25 3.28 -8.13 3.81
N GLU A 26 2.21 -7.74 4.52
CA GLU A 26 1.35 -8.69 5.27
C GLU A 26 0.67 -9.70 4.34
N TYR A 27 0.46 -9.35 3.07
CA TYR A 27 -0.33 -10.14 2.12
C TYR A 27 0.48 -10.73 0.96
N THR A 28 1.80 -10.77 1.12
CA THR A 28 2.73 -11.22 0.07
C THR A 28 2.60 -12.68 -0.33
N SER A 29 2.27 -13.56 0.62
CA SER A 29 2.25 -15.02 0.41
C SER A 29 1.07 -15.49 -0.44
N ARG A 30 -0.03 -14.73 -0.44
CA ARG A 30 -1.25 -15.01 -1.24
C ARG A 30 -1.36 -14.15 -2.50
N ALA A 31 -0.45 -13.19 -2.67
CA ALA A 31 -0.51 -12.24 -3.77
C ALA A 31 -0.17 -12.89 -5.10
N GLN A 32 -1.01 -12.63 -6.11
CA GLN A 32 -0.76 -13.02 -7.49
C GLN A 32 -0.62 -11.75 -8.33
N CYS A 33 0.56 -11.54 -8.89
CA CYS A 33 0.84 -10.32 -9.66
C CYS A 33 1.28 -10.65 -11.08
N THR A 34 0.68 -9.99 -12.05
CA THR A 34 1.03 -10.05 -13.47
C THR A 34 1.39 -8.65 -13.97
N GLN A 35 2.53 -8.56 -14.65
CA GLN A 35 2.95 -7.32 -15.31
C GLN A 35 2.63 -7.43 -16.81
N SER A 36 2.07 -6.36 -17.36
CA SER A 36 1.98 -6.14 -18.80
C SER A 36 2.48 -4.73 -19.11
N GLN A 37 3.61 -4.62 -19.81
CA GLN A 37 4.29 -3.35 -20.09
C GLN A 37 4.53 -2.53 -18.80
N TYR A 38 3.94 -1.33 -18.71
CA TYR A 38 4.03 -0.39 -17.59
C TYR A 38 2.93 -0.59 -16.53
N ARG A 39 2.06 -1.60 -16.71
CA ARG A 39 0.95 -1.91 -15.82
C ARG A 39 1.24 -3.16 -14.99
N LEU A 40 1.10 -3.02 -13.68
CA LEU A 40 1.14 -4.12 -12.72
C LEU A 40 -0.28 -4.38 -12.21
N VAL A 41 -0.76 -5.61 -12.34
CA VAL A 41 -2.03 -6.06 -11.76
C VAL A 41 -1.71 -7.06 -10.67
N CYS A 42 -2.22 -6.82 -9.47
CA CYS A 42 -1.95 -7.64 -8.30
C CYS A 42 -3.27 -8.01 -7.62
N LYS A 43 -3.49 -9.30 -7.37
CA LYS A 43 -4.68 -9.85 -6.74
C LYS A 43 -4.35 -10.36 -5.34
N ASP A 44 -5.26 -10.12 -4.39
CA ASP A 44 -5.21 -10.59 -2.99
C ASP A 44 -3.98 -10.10 -2.19
N GLY A 45 -3.22 -9.14 -2.71
CA GLY A 45 -2.04 -8.54 -2.08
C GLY A 45 -0.99 -8.07 -3.10
N LEU A 46 0.17 -7.64 -2.61
CA LEU A 46 1.36 -7.31 -3.42
C LEU A 46 2.43 -8.38 -3.20
N ALA A 47 2.87 -9.08 -4.25
CA ALA A 47 3.87 -10.14 -4.08
C ALA A 47 5.22 -9.57 -3.61
N SER A 48 5.96 -10.34 -2.80
CA SER A 48 7.17 -9.85 -2.15
C SER A 48 8.24 -9.35 -3.14
N TYR A 49 8.32 -9.96 -4.31
CA TYR A 49 9.20 -9.53 -5.41
C TYR A 49 8.92 -8.10 -5.87
N TRP A 50 7.65 -7.71 -5.89
CA TRP A 50 7.17 -6.37 -6.25
C TRP A 50 7.37 -5.32 -5.14
N MET A 51 7.94 -5.72 -4.00
CA MET A 51 8.35 -4.81 -2.93
C MET A 51 9.86 -4.84 -2.69
N ARG A 52 10.63 -5.38 -3.64
CA ARG A 52 12.09 -5.37 -3.64
C ARG A 52 12.59 -4.35 -4.67
N GLY A 53 13.47 -3.46 -4.22
CA GLY A 53 14.06 -2.42 -5.06
C GLY A 53 13.06 -1.35 -5.51
N ILE A 54 13.49 -0.56 -6.51
CA ILE A 54 12.71 0.52 -7.12
C ILE A 54 12.30 0.06 -8.52
N LYS A 55 11.03 0.26 -8.88
CA LYS A 55 10.37 -0.16 -10.13
C LYS A 55 9.86 1.08 -10.86
N ARG A 56 10.76 1.77 -11.56
CA ARG A 56 10.45 3.03 -12.29
C ARG A 56 9.62 2.81 -13.54
N GLU A 57 9.66 1.59 -14.08
CA GLU A 57 8.95 1.17 -15.27
C GLU A 57 7.43 1.04 -15.07
N ILE A 58 6.99 0.91 -13.82
CA ILE A 58 5.58 0.73 -13.49
C ILE A 58 4.94 2.09 -13.21
N THR A 59 4.04 2.48 -14.11
CA THR A 59 3.28 3.73 -14.01
C THR A 59 1.82 3.49 -13.63
N HIS A 60 1.31 2.26 -13.78
CA HIS A 60 -0.06 1.89 -13.43
C HIS A 60 -0.07 0.66 -12.52
N LEU A 61 -0.75 0.75 -11.37
CA LEU A 61 -0.93 -0.35 -10.43
C LEU A 61 -2.42 -0.57 -10.17
N ARG A 62 -2.87 -1.80 -10.41
CA ARG A 62 -4.23 -2.24 -10.11
C ARG A 62 -4.20 -3.31 -9.04
N LEU A 63 -4.86 -3.04 -7.92
CA LEU A 63 -4.99 -3.94 -6.78
C LEU A 63 -6.41 -4.50 -6.73
N MET A 64 -6.53 -5.81 -6.97
CA MET A 64 -7.79 -6.53 -6.93
C MET A 64 -7.94 -7.24 -5.59
N ASN A 65 -9.10 -7.08 -4.95
CA ASN A 65 -9.43 -7.71 -3.67
C ASN A 65 -8.38 -7.43 -2.58
N TRP A 66 -7.98 -6.16 -2.39
CA TRP A 66 -7.04 -5.84 -1.32
C TRP A 66 -7.62 -6.28 0.03
N PRO A 67 -6.92 -7.16 0.78
CA PRO A 67 -7.53 -7.83 1.93
C PRO A 67 -7.35 -7.08 3.25
N GLY A 68 -6.65 -5.94 3.24
CA GLY A 68 -6.33 -5.19 4.45
C GLY A 68 -7.19 -3.94 4.62
N GLU A 69 -7.40 -3.53 5.86
CA GLU A 69 -8.15 -2.30 6.17
C GLU A 69 -7.37 -1.01 5.94
N CYS A 70 -6.05 -1.14 5.75
CA CYS A 70 -5.16 -0.02 5.54
C CYS A 70 -4.17 -0.31 4.41
N PHE A 71 -3.87 0.72 3.62
CA PHE A 71 -2.87 0.64 2.55
C PHE A 71 -1.79 1.71 2.72
N ASN A 72 -0.52 1.32 2.65
CA ASN A 72 0.60 2.22 2.91
C ASN A 72 1.17 2.81 1.61
N VAL A 73 0.63 3.97 1.27
CA VAL A 73 0.98 4.73 0.07
C VAL A 73 2.42 5.24 0.12
N ALA A 74 2.90 5.67 1.28
CA ALA A 74 4.29 6.17 1.41
C ALA A 74 5.32 5.08 1.08
N ARG A 75 5.09 3.86 1.58
CA ARG A 75 5.92 2.70 1.25
C ARG A 75 5.78 2.33 -0.23
N LEU A 76 4.58 2.44 -0.78
CA LEU A 76 4.34 2.16 -2.20
C LEU A 76 5.16 3.12 -3.09
N GLN A 77 5.08 4.43 -2.83
CA GLN A 77 5.78 5.46 -3.60
C GLN A 77 7.29 5.27 -3.60
N TYR A 78 7.88 4.80 -2.49
CA TYR A 78 9.30 4.47 -2.45
C TYR A 78 9.69 3.40 -3.49
N HIS A 79 8.83 2.39 -3.68
CA HIS A 79 9.06 1.34 -4.66
C HIS A 79 8.66 1.75 -6.08
N TYR A 80 7.65 2.62 -6.22
CA TYR A 80 7.05 3.02 -7.49
C TYR A 80 7.02 4.54 -7.64
N PRO A 81 8.18 5.20 -7.85
CA PRO A 81 8.26 6.65 -7.88
C PRO A 81 7.56 7.27 -9.09
N GLU A 82 7.47 6.56 -10.21
CA GLU A 82 6.82 7.01 -11.44
C GLU A 82 5.35 6.56 -11.53
N LEU A 83 4.76 6.10 -10.41
CA LEU A 83 3.37 5.67 -10.40
C LEU A 83 2.44 6.86 -10.68
N VAL A 84 1.58 6.70 -11.67
CA VAL A 84 0.59 7.69 -12.12
C VAL A 84 -0.83 7.21 -11.82
N PHE A 85 -1.07 5.90 -11.84
CA PHE A 85 -2.40 5.36 -11.58
C PHE A 85 -2.36 4.29 -10.50
N LEU A 86 -3.19 4.47 -9.47
CA LEU A 86 -3.42 3.48 -8.43
C LEU A 86 -4.91 3.18 -8.35
N GLU A 87 -5.29 1.98 -8.76
CA GLU A 87 -6.67 1.52 -8.77
C GLU A 87 -6.88 0.41 -7.75
N PHE A 88 -7.95 0.51 -6.97
CA PHE A 88 -8.43 -0.56 -6.11
C PHE A 88 -9.74 -1.09 -6.66
N ILE A 89 -9.80 -2.40 -6.94
CA ILE A 89 -11.00 -3.10 -7.42
C ILE A 89 -11.43 -4.08 -6.35
N ASN A 90 -12.72 -4.11 -6.01
CA ASN A 90 -13.31 -5.05 -5.05
C ASN A 90 -12.62 -5.08 -3.67
N SER A 91 -12.06 -3.94 -3.25
CA SER A 91 -11.28 -3.80 -2.01
C SER A 91 -12.16 -3.27 -0.87
N THR A 92 -13.26 -3.95 -0.58
CA THR A 92 -14.31 -3.49 0.36
C THR A 92 -13.85 -3.31 1.80
N SER A 93 -12.76 -3.97 2.18
CA SER A 93 -12.19 -3.87 3.51
C SER A 93 -11.34 -2.61 3.71
N LEU A 94 -10.89 -1.97 2.63
CA LEU A 94 -9.97 -0.83 2.68
C LEU A 94 -10.66 0.42 3.25
N LYS A 95 -10.21 0.87 4.42
CA LYS A 95 -10.78 2.01 5.17
C LYS A 95 -9.86 3.22 5.22
N SER A 96 -8.55 3.00 5.09
CA SER A 96 -7.56 4.06 5.32
C SER A 96 -6.31 3.93 4.46
N PHE A 97 -5.67 5.07 4.23
CA PHE A 97 -4.37 5.16 3.57
C PHE A 97 -3.35 5.72 4.55
N LYS A 98 -2.18 5.08 4.64
CA LYS A 98 -1.04 5.57 5.41
C LYS A 98 -0.05 6.26 4.47
N GLY A 99 0.18 7.55 4.72
CA GLY A 99 1.05 8.42 3.91
C GLY A 99 0.25 9.44 3.10
N HIS A 100 0.96 10.30 2.37
CA HIS A 100 0.35 11.36 1.57
C HIS A 100 0.68 11.17 0.09
N PHE A 101 -0.27 11.54 -0.78
CA PHE A 101 -0.01 11.74 -2.19
C PHE A 101 0.65 13.12 -2.33
N SER A 102 1.91 13.17 -2.74
CA SER A 102 2.64 14.44 -2.91
C SER A 102 2.35 15.04 -4.28
N ALA A 103 2.51 16.36 -4.43
CA ALA A 103 2.33 17.06 -5.71
C ALA A 103 3.33 16.62 -6.82
N VAL A 104 4.40 15.92 -6.45
CA VAL A 104 5.34 15.30 -7.41
C VAL A 104 4.77 14.00 -7.97
N ASN A 105 3.88 13.36 -7.21
CA ASN A 105 3.28 12.09 -7.56
C ASN A 105 2.05 12.38 -8.41
N LYS A 106 2.13 12.09 -9.71
CA LYS A 106 1.00 12.16 -10.63
C LYS A 106 -0.06 11.09 -10.34
N ILE A 107 -0.18 10.60 -9.10
CA ILE A 107 -1.10 9.52 -8.75
C ILE A 107 -2.51 10.09 -8.75
N GLU A 108 -3.23 9.88 -9.84
CA GLU A 108 -4.67 10.02 -9.87
C GLU A 108 -5.26 8.83 -9.11
N ASN A 109 -5.82 9.09 -7.91
CA ASN A 109 -6.54 8.09 -7.16
C ASN A 109 -7.89 7.82 -7.82
N HIS A 110 -8.05 6.63 -8.40
CA HIS A 110 -9.34 6.14 -8.83
C HIS A 110 -9.72 4.94 -7.96
N ILE A 111 -10.48 5.20 -6.89
CA ILE A 111 -11.13 4.14 -6.12
C ILE A 111 -12.45 3.85 -6.83
N ASP A 112 -12.46 2.82 -7.67
CA ASP A 112 -13.68 2.39 -8.32
C ASP A 112 -14.47 1.52 -7.33
N TYR A 113 -15.41 2.16 -6.63
CA TYR A 113 -16.43 1.46 -5.87
C TYR A 113 -17.47 0.95 -6.88
N THR A 114 -17.16 -0.13 -7.60
CA THR A 114 -18.20 -0.89 -8.31
C THR A 114 -19.02 -1.68 -7.29
N VAL A 115 -19.85 -0.93 -6.56
CA VAL A 115 -21.15 -1.39 -6.10
C VAL A 115 -22.10 -0.91 -7.19
N ASP A 116 -22.97 -1.77 -7.72
CA ASP A 116 -24.04 -1.33 -8.62
C ASP A 116 -24.81 -0.15 -8.00
N VAL A 117 -24.47 1.09 -8.38
CA VAL A 117 -25.22 2.29 -8.07
C VAL A 117 -25.13 3.23 -9.27
N VAL A 118 -26.22 3.18 -10.05
CA VAL A 118 -26.80 4.19 -10.91
C VAL A 118 -25.98 5.47 -11.09
N ALA A 119 -25.64 5.74 -12.35
CA ALA A 119 -25.18 7.02 -12.86
C ALA A 119 -25.87 8.21 -12.20
N GLY A 120 -25.10 9.01 -11.45
CA GLY A 120 -25.52 10.29 -10.90
C GLY A 120 -24.59 11.38 -11.39
N GLN A 121 -24.97 12.01 -12.51
CA GLN A 121 -24.44 13.30 -12.95
C GLN A 121 -24.45 14.31 -11.80
N LEU A 122 -23.34 15.00 -11.59
CA LEU A 122 -23.36 16.37 -11.11
C LEU A 122 -22.45 17.20 -12.01
N ALA A 123 -23.07 17.71 -13.08
CA ALA A 123 -22.63 18.92 -13.74
C ALA A 123 -22.88 20.10 -12.80
N ALA A 124 -21.90 20.97 -12.72
CA ALA A 124 -22.04 22.30 -12.14
C ALA A 124 -22.97 23.16 -13.00
N VAL A 125 -23.99 23.77 -12.38
CA VAL A 125 -24.33 25.21 -12.39
C VAL A 125 -25.16 25.49 -11.14
#